data_AF-A0AAV5VBT9-F1
#
_entry.id   AF-A0AAV5VBT9-F1
#
_cell.length_a   1.000
_cell.length_b   1.000
_cell.length_c   1.000
_cell.angle_alpha   90.00
_cell.angle_beta   90.00
_cell.angle_gamma   90.00
#
_symmetry.space_group_name_H-M   'P 1'
#
loop_
_entity.id
_entity.type
_entity.pdbx_description
1 polymer ?
#
loop_
_entity_poly.entity_id
_entity_poly.type
_entity_poly.pdbx_seq_one_letter_code
_entity_poly.pdbx_strand_id
1 'polypeptide(L)'
;LFFLIPDRSKRSFHFLSFLPLILRSVGYSTPEWTSCVVRATLVGGVVLRAAEKAAERKWLPSGFPSSISLIFPLLLSISRPEFVPVLLLSYLLGKQLAKCRDPEGLTATALSAAFFYSGGGNSLATVDIAVGYTGLSEYQEWIVGAQIALNAYAPCLLVLGGYLSEISTSDPVNSLCIEWILRRAVSLLGCQLSLFIFRYHLFVWSVFAPRFLFETTHLAVTVVITTLVW
;
A
#
# COMPACT_ATOMS: atom_id res chain seq x y z
N LEU A 1 -26.49 39.00 -16.57
CA LEU A 1 -25.74 38.41 -15.44
C LEU A 1 -25.20 37.06 -15.91
N PHE A 2 -23.92 36.99 -16.24
CA PHE A 2 -23.23 35.77 -16.65
C PHE A 2 -22.66 35.09 -15.40
N PHE A 3 -22.93 33.80 -15.20
CA PHE A 3 -22.03 32.90 -14.48
C PHE A 3 -21.76 31.71 -15.39
N LEU A 4 -20.59 31.75 -16.02
CA LEU A 4 -19.97 30.68 -16.79
C LEU A 4 -19.26 29.74 -15.82
N ILE A 5 -19.74 28.50 -15.71
CA ILE A 5 -18.91 27.37 -15.29
C ILE A 5 -18.36 26.79 -16.60
N PRO A 6 -17.02 26.75 -16.82
CA PRO A 6 -16.47 26.23 -18.05
C PRO A 6 -16.60 24.70 -18.06
N ASP A 7 -17.72 24.23 -18.59
CA ASP A 7 -17.85 22.89 -19.14
C ASP A 7 -17.29 22.90 -20.56
N ARG A 8 -16.10 22.31 -20.72
CA ARG A 8 -15.53 21.95 -22.02
C ARG A 8 -15.47 20.42 -22.12
N SER A 9 -16.63 19.78 -22.03
CA SER A 9 -17.05 18.61 -22.82
C SER A 9 -16.09 18.33 -24.00
N LYS A 10 -15.52 17.14 -24.14
CA LYS A 10 -16.27 15.91 -24.41
C LYS A 10 -15.63 14.70 -23.73
N ARG A 11 -16.45 13.99 -22.96
CA ARG A 11 -16.19 12.63 -22.47
C ARG A 11 -15.74 11.73 -23.63
N SER A 12 -14.71 10.94 -23.37
CA SER A 12 -14.88 9.50 -23.54
C SER A 12 -14.15 8.81 -22.40
N PHE A 13 -14.94 8.22 -21.52
CA PHE A 13 -14.54 7.22 -20.55
C PHE A 13 -13.80 6.13 -21.31
N HIS A 14 -12.47 6.10 -21.28
CA HIS A 14 -11.75 5.03 -21.96
C HIS A 14 -11.78 3.76 -21.11
N PHE A 15 -12.74 2.92 -21.46
CA PHE A 15 -12.93 1.50 -21.12
C PHE A 15 -11.62 0.66 -21.16
N LEU A 16 -10.52 1.18 -21.70
CA LEU A 16 -9.19 0.58 -21.78
C LEU A 16 -8.40 0.55 -20.46
N SER A 17 -8.74 1.37 -19.46
CA SER A 17 -8.18 1.23 -18.11
C SER A 17 -8.60 -0.09 -17.43
N PHE A 18 -9.68 -0.72 -17.92
CA PHE A 18 -10.15 -2.01 -17.47
C PHE A 18 -9.62 -3.19 -18.31
N LEU A 19 -8.84 -2.96 -19.37
CA LEU A 19 -8.29 -4.05 -20.19
C LEU A 19 -7.37 -5.01 -19.41
N PRO A 20 -6.46 -4.55 -18.52
CA PRO A 20 -5.72 -5.48 -17.64
C PRO A 20 -6.63 -6.14 -16.57
N LEU A 21 -7.80 -5.55 -16.29
CA LEU A 21 -8.83 -6.09 -15.40
C LEU A 21 -9.67 -7.19 -16.07
N ILE A 22 -9.94 -7.08 -17.38
CA ILE A 22 -10.66 -8.09 -18.19
C ILE A 22 -9.72 -9.23 -18.61
N LEU A 23 -8.45 -8.94 -18.91
CA LEU A 23 -7.44 -9.97 -19.19
C LEU A 23 -7.10 -10.83 -17.96
N ARG A 24 -7.26 -10.29 -16.74
CA ARG A 24 -7.09 -11.06 -15.49
C ARG A 24 -8.31 -11.94 -15.19
N SER A 25 -9.49 -11.66 -15.76
CA SER A 25 -10.70 -12.49 -15.60
C SER A 25 -10.82 -13.61 -16.64
N VAL A 26 -10.15 -13.49 -17.79
CA VAL A 26 -10.16 -14.50 -18.86
C VAL A 26 -8.92 -15.35 -18.73
N GLY A 27 -9.07 -16.51 -18.09
CA GLY A 27 -8.00 -17.48 -17.86
C GLY A 27 -7.20 -17.79 -19.14
N TYR A 28 -5.88 -17.89 -18.97
CA TYR A 28 -4.92 -18.26 -20.02
C TYR A 28 -5.24 -19.63 -20.60
N SER A 29 -5.64 -19.71 -21.87
CA SER A 29 -5.85 -21.02 -22.51
C SER A 29 -5.17 -21.26 -23.86
N THR A 30 -4.46 -20.32 -24.50
CA THR A 30 -3.66 -20.66 -25.70
C THR A 30 -2.39 -19.80 -25.92
N PRO A 31 -1.30 -20.39 -26.45
CA PRO A 31 0.04 -19.78 -26.53
C PRO A 31 0.25 -18.77 -27.68
N GLU A 32 -0.64 -18.67 -28.66
CA GLU A 32 -0.48 -17.71 -29.78
C GLU A 32 -0.88 -16.29 -29.38
N TRP A 33 -1.90 -16.15 -28.53
CA TRP A 33 -2.38 -14.87 -28.01
C TRP A 33 -1.41 -14.21 -27.04
N THR A 34 -0.65 -15.00 -26.27
CA THR A 34 0.39 -14.45 -25.38
C THR A 34 1.54 -13.84 -26.16
N SER A 35 1.92 -14.39 -27.32
CA SER A 35 2.98 -13.81 -28.16
C SER A 35 2.56 -12.49 -28.81
N CYS A 36 1.30 -12.37 -29.26
CA CYS A 36 0.77 -11.11 -29.80
C CYS A 36 0.65 -10.03 -28.73
N VAL A 37 0.21 -10.38 -27.51
CA VAL A 37 0.10 -9.45 -26.39
C VAL A 37 1.48 -9.03 -25.87
N VAL A 38 2.44 -9.97 -25.77
CA VAL A 38 3.82 -9.65 -25.38
C VAL A 38 4.51 -8.77 -26.44
N ARG A 39 4.27 -8.99 -27.74
CA ARG A 39 4.80 -8.11 -28.79
C ARG A 39 4.14 -6.73 -28.77
N ALA A 40 2.84 -6.65 -28.48
CA ALA A 40 2.13 -5.38 -28.35
C ALA A 40 2.56 -4.57 -27.10
N THR A 41 2.84 -5.24 -25.98
CA THR A 41 3.37 -4.58 -24.77
C THR A 41 4.82 -4.16 -24.93
N LEU A 42 5.63 -4.91 -25.69
CA LEU A 42 7.01 -4.54 -25.98
C LEU A 42 7.09 -3.37 -26.97
N VAL A 43 6.24 -3.32 -28.00
CA VAL A 43 6.10 -2.17 -28.91
C VAL A 43 5.53 -0.95 -28.18
N GLY A 44 4.52 -1.15 -27.33
CA GLY A 44 3.97 -0.10 -26.46
C GLY A 44 5.00 0.47 -25.50
N GLY A 45 5.83 -0.39 -24.89
CA GLY A 45 6.93 0.01 -24.00
C GLY A 45 8.08 0.73 -24.73
N VAL A 46 8.37 0.38 -25.99
CA VAL A 46 9.37 1.08 -26.82
C VAL A 46 8.84 2.44 -27.29
N VAL A 47 7.56 2.56 -27.62
CA VAL A 47 6.91 3.84 -27.97
C VAL A 47 6.78 4.73 -26.73
N LEU A 48 6.49 4.17 -25.56
CA LEU A 48 6.51 4.89 -24.28
C LEU A 48 7.91 5.32 -23.89
N ARG A 49 8.94 4.48 -24.05
CA ARG A 49 10.33 4.88 -23.85
C ARG A 49 10.80 5.91 -24.87
N ALA A 50 10.31 5.88 -26.11
CA ALA A 50 10.60 6.91 -27.11
C ALA A 50 9.87 8.22 -26.81
N ALA A 51 8.66 8.17 -26.26
CA ALA A 51 7.91 9.32 -25.78
C ALA A 51 8.48 9.89 -24.47
N GLU A 52 9.00 9.04 -23.59
CA GLU A 52 9.73 9.39 -22.37
C GLU A 52 11.08 10.03 -22.70
N LYS A 53 11.84 9.45 -23.64
CA LYS A 53 13.09 10.01 -24.17
C LYS A 53 12.88 11.28 -25.01
N ALA A 54 11.69 11.47 -25.58
CA ALA A 54 11.26 12.73 -26.20
C ALA A 54 10.80 13.76 -25.15
N ALA A 55 10.25 13.31 -24.02
CA ALA A 55 9.89 14.14 -22.87
C ALA A 55 11.12 14.52 -21.99
N GLU A 56 12.22 13.77 -22.07
CA GLU A 56 13.50 14.05 -21.40
C GLU A 56 14.16 15.37 -21.86
N ARG A 57 13.78 15.93 -23.01
CA ARG A 57 14.27 17.24 -23.47
C ARG A 57 13.32 18.37 -23.11
N LYS A 58 13.32 18.78 -21.82
CA LYS A 58 13.09 20.15 -21.28
C LYS A 58 12.26 20.25 -19.98
N TRP A 59 11.81 19.17 -19.35
CA TRP A 59 10.94 19.29 -18.16
C TRP A 59 11.24 18.26 -17.05
N LEU A 60 12.46 18.27 -16.49
CA LEU A 60 12.76 17.55 -15.25
C LEU A 60 12.91 18.54 -14.09
N PRO A 61 11.89 18.70 -13.21
CA PRO A 61 12.09 19.26 -11.89
C PRO A 61 12.86 18.26 -11.01
N SER A 62 13.76 18.80 -10.20
CA SER A 62 14.79 18.12 -9.39
C SER A 62 14.24 17.35 -8.18
N GLY A 63 13.40 16.33 -8.41
CA GLY A 63 12.86 15.49 -7.34
C GLY A 63 12.84 14.02 -7.76
N PHE A 64 13.96 13.32 -7.57
CA PHE A 64 14.01 11.88 -7.71
C PHE A 64 13.02 11.26 -6.69
N PRO A 65 12.11 10.36 -7.10
CA PRO A 65 11.07 9.91 -6.19
C PRO A 65 11.70 8.97 -5.14
N SER A 66 11.32 9.15 -3.87
CA SER A 66 11.85 8.41 -2.72
C SER A 66 11.80 6.89 -2.95
N SER A 67 12.72 6.11 -2.37
CA SER A 67 12.85 4.65 -2.59
C SER A 67 11.54 3.86 -2.44
N ILE A 68 10.57 4.38 -1.68
CA ILE A 68 9.24 3.80 -1.44
C ILE A 68 8.29 3.98 -2.65
N SER A 69 8.48 5.01 -3.46
CA SER A 69 7.73 5.20 -4.72
C SER A 69 8.01 4.09 -5.75
N LEU A 70 9.20 3.48 -5.70
CA LEU A 70 9.57 2.33 -6.56
C LEU A 70 8.88 1.04 -6.12
N ILE A 71 8.41 0.98 -4.87
CA ILE A 71 7.67 -0.16 -4.31
C ILE A 71 6.19 -0.13 -4.76
N PHE A 72 5.68 1.04 -5.16
CA PHE A 72 4.31 1.23 -5.64
C PHE A 72 3.87 0.25 -6.77
N PRO A 73 4.60 0.12 -7.90
CA PRO A 73 4.23 -0.82 -8.96
C PRO A 73 4.28 -2.29 -8.51
N LEU A 74 5.17 -2.63 -7.57
CA LEU A 74 5.28 -3.97 -7.01
C LEU A 74 4.09 -4.29 -6.09
N LEU A 75 3.64 -3.34 -5.28
CA LEU A 75 2.45 -3.53 -4.45
C LEU A 75 1.18 -3.67 -5.32
N LEU A 76 1.08 -2.90 -6.40
CA LEU A 76 -0.03 -3.01 -7.35
C LEU A 76 -0.05 -4.34 -8.11
N SER A 77 1.10 -4.95 -8.39
CA SER A 77 1.15 -6.24 -9.09
C SER A 77 0.78 -7.41 -8.19
N ILE A 78 1.15 -7.35 -6.90
CA ILE A 78 0.86 -8.39 -5.90
C ILE A 78 -0.61 -8.36 -5.50
N SER A 79 -1.20 -7.18 -5.28
CA SER A 79 -2.57 -7.08 -4.77
C SER A 79 -3.64 -7.54 -5.77
N ARG A 80 -4.79 -7.98 -5.23
CA ARG A 80 -5.97 -8.32 -6.04
C ARG A 80 -6.50 -7.06 -6.76
N PRO A 81 -7.10 -7.21 -7.95
CA PRO A 81 -7.54 -6.06 -8.73
C PRO A 81 -8.62 -5.22 -8.01
N GLU A 82 -9.42 -5.86 -7.15
CA GLU A 82 -10.43 -5.22 -6.30
C GLU A 82 -9.86 -4.28 -5.23
N PHE A 83 -8.61 -4.50 -4.77
CA PHE A 83 -7.95 -3.66 -3.77
C PHE A 83 -7.15 -2.50 -4.37
N VAL A 84 -6.91 -2.50 -5.69
CA VAL A 84 -6.14 -1.44 -6.38
C VAL A 84 -6.71 -0.03 -6.14
N PRO A 85 -8.04 0.22 -6.19
CA PRO A 85 -8.58 1.55 -5.90
C PRO A 85 -8.30 2.01 -4.46
N VAL A 86 -8.37 1.08 -3.49
CA VAL A 86 -8.09 1.37 -2.09
C VAL A 86 -6.63 1.78 -1.93
N LEU A 87 -5.70 1.05 -2.54
CA LEU A 87 -4.27 1.36 -2.53
C LEU A 87 -3.96 2.74 -3.14
N LEU A 88 -4.60 3.09 -4.25
CA LEU A 88 -4.47 4.42 -4.85
C LEU A 88 -4.98 5.52 -3.90
N LEU A 89 -6.14 5.30 -3.27
CA LEU A 89 -6.68 6.22 -2.28
C LEU A 89 -5.76 6.37 -1.06
N SER A 90 -5.15 5.28 -0.59
CA SER A 90 -4.15 5.30 0.49
C SER A 90 -2.97 6.21 0.15
N TYR A 91 -2.44 6.13 -1.06
CA TYR A 91 -1.34 6.98 -1.51
C TYR A 91 -1.75 8.47 -1.59
N LEU A 92 -2.91 8.75 -2.18
CA LEU A 92 -3.43 10.12 -2.26
C LEU A 92 -3.70 10.71 -0.88
N LEU A 93 -4.23 9.91 0.04
CA LEU A 93 -4.46 10.29 1.43
C LEU A 93 -3.15 10.71 2.11
N GLY A 94 -2.07 9.95 1.93
CA GLY A 94 -0.73 10.33 2.42
C GLY A 94 -0.27 11.71 1.95
N LYS A 95 -0.45 12.01 0.65
CA LYS A 95 -0.09 13.32 0.07
C LYS A 95 -0.91 14.47 0.65
N GLN A 96 -2.21 14.25 0.88
CA GLN A 96 -3.07 15.28 1.44
C GLN A 96 -2.77 15.53 2.92
N LEU A 97 -2.47 14.47 3.68
CA LEU A 97 -2.12 14.60 5.09
C LEU A 97 -0.82 15.36 5.32
N ALA A 98 0.15 15.27 4.41
CA ALA A 98 1.37 16.08 4.47
C ALA A 98 1.10 17.60 4.40
N LYS A 99 -0.06 18.01 3.88
CA LYS A 99 -0.48 19.42 3.74
C LYS A 99 -1.34 19.91 4.89
N CYS A 100 -1.74 19.02 5.80
CA CYS A 100 -2.57 19.37 6.95
C CYS A 100 -1.75 20.12 8.00
N ARG A 101 -2.46 20.84 8.89
CA ARG A 101 -1.86 21.65 9.96
C ARG A 101 -1.04 20.83 10.96
N ASP A 102 -1.52 19.62 11.28
CA ASP A 102 -0.86 18.66 12.17
C ASP A 102 -0.50 17.39 11.38
N PRO A 103 0.55 17.44 10.53
CA PRO A 103 0.83 16.41 9.55
C PRO A 103 1.21 15.08 10.21
N GLU A 104 2.03 15.10 11.26
CA GLU A 104 2.60 13.92 11.91
C GLU A 104 1.54 13.08 12.64
N GLY A 105 0.71 13.71 13.46
CA GLY A 105 -0.28 12.98 14.24
C GLY A 105 -1.40 12.40 13.39
N LEU A 106 -1.88 13.18 12.40
CA LEU A 106 -2.90 12.68 11.48
C LEU A 106 -2.37 11.54 10.62
N THR A 107 -1.14 11.61 10.14
CA THR A 107 -0.53 10.50 9.40
C THR A 107 -0.26 9.28 10.27
N ALA A 108 0.23 9.43 11.51
CA ALA A 108 0.40 8.31 12.43
C ALA A 108 -0.93 7.58 12.72
N THR A 109 -2.04 8.32 12.82
CA THR A 109 -3.38 7.73 12.95
C THR A 109 -3.83 7.04 11.66
N ALA A 110 -3.61 7.65 10.50
CA ALA A 110 -3.94 7.05 9.21
C ALA A 110 -3.14 5.77 8.94
N LEU A 111 -1.85 5.75 9.26
CA LEU A 111 -0.98 4.57 9.20
C LEU A 111 -1.48 3.46 10.12
N SER A 112 -2.00 3.83 11.29
CA SER A 112 -2.57 2.86 12.23
C SER A 112 -3.91 2.29 11.76
N ALA A 113 -4.72 3.10 11.07
CA ALA A 113 -6.01 2.71 10.49
C ALA A 113 -5.88 1.96 9.15
N ALA A 114 -4.76 2.10 8.45
CA ALA A 114 -4.57 1.58 7.09
C ALA A 114 -4.65 0.06 6.95
N PHE A 115 -4.20 -0.65 7.98
CA PHE A 115 -4.38 -2.08 8.07
C PHE A 115 -5.87 -2.48 8.18
N PHE A 116 -6.69 -1.69 8.88
CA PHE A 116 -8.07 -2.05 9.17
C PHE A 116 -9.04 -1.71 8.02
N TYR A 117 -8.90 -0.53 7.39
CA TYR A 117 -9.84 -0.15 6.32
C TYR A 117 -9.68 -0.98 5.04
N SER A 118 -8.54 -1.67 4.88
CA SER A 118 -8.29 -2.57 3.75
C SER A 118 -8.87 -3.97 3.94
N GLY A 119 -9.55 -4.22 5.08
CA GLY A 119 -10.18 -5.50 5.40
C GLY A 119 -9.40 -6.33 6.43
N GLY A 120 -8.26 -5.83 6.93
CA GLY A 120 -7.56 -6.43 8.05
C GLY A 120 -8.37 -6.33 9.34
N GLY A 121 -8.32 -7.37 10.17
CA GLY A 121 -8.95 -7.39 11.49
C GLY A 121 -8.06 -8.03 12.54
N ASN A 122 -8.57 -8.11 13.76
CA ASN A 122 -7.84 -8.74 14.88
C ASN A 122 -7.92 -10.28 14.86
N SER A 123 -8.09 -10.87 13.68
CA SER A 123 -8.23 -12.32 13.48
C SER A 123 -7.35 -12.78 12.33
N LEU A 124 -6.62 -13.89 12.51
CA LEU A 124 -5.74 -14.46 11.50
C LEU A 124 -6.49 -14.87 10.23
N ALA A 125 -7.79 -15.14 10.33
CA ALA A 125 -8.64 -15.45 9.19
C ALA A 125 -8.82 -14.27 8.22
N THR A 126 -8.52 -13.03 8.65
CA THR A 126 -8.62 -11.84 7.79
C THR A 126 -7.39 -11.64 6.90
N VAL A 127 -6.29 -12.34 7.19
CA VAL A 127 -5.06 -12.26 6.38
C VAL A 127 -5.23 -13.10 5.12
N ASP A 128 -5.13 -12.44 3.96
CA ASP A 128 -5.30 -13.10 2.66
C ASP A 128 -4.04 -13.89 2.25
N ILE A 129 -4.08 -15.19 2.50
CA ILE A 129 -2.99 -16.12 2.16
C ILE A 129 -2.91 -16.35 0.64
N ALA A 130 -4.02 -16.20 -0.09
CA ALA A 130 -4.06 -16.49 -1.52
C ALA A 130 -3.13 -15.59 -2.35
N VAL A 131 -2.89 -14.36 -1.88
CA VAL A 131 -1.96 -13.43 -2.53
C VAL A 131 -0.53 -13.94 -2.52
N GLY A 132 -0.15 -14.73 -1.51
CA GLY A 132 1.19 -15.31 -1.39
C GLY A 132 1.57 -16.30 -2.48
N TYR A 133 0.60 -16.80 -3.24
CA TYR A 133 0.83 -17.77 -4.32
C TYR A 133 0.77 -17.12 -5.71
N THR A 134 0.68 -15.79 -5.79
CA THR A 134 0.53 -15.10 -7.07
C THR A 134 1.83 -15.13 -7.87
N GLY A 135 1.76 -15.66 -9.10
CA GLY A 135 2.89 -15.70 -10.02
C GLY A 135 3.98 -16.73 -9.69
N LEU A 136 3.76 -17.65 -8.74
CA LEU A 136 4.68 -18.72 -8.39
C LEU A 136 4.37 -20.01 -9.17
N SER A 137 5.40 -20.60 -9.79
CA SER A 137 5.33 -21.93 -10.41
C SER A 137 5.60 -23.07 -9.43
N GLU A 138 6.41 -22.80 -8.41
CA GLU A 138 6.79 -23.75 -7.36
C GLU A 138 6.63 -23.09 -5.98
N TYR A 139 6.30 -23.89 -4.97
CA TYR A 139 6.15 -23.39 -3.61
C TYR A 139 7.50 -23.02 -3.01
N GLN A 140 7.61 -21.78 -2.55
CA GLN A 140 8.76 -21.27 -1.82
C GLN A 140 8.26 -20.49 -0.60
N GLU A 141 8.50 -21.01 0.60
CA GLU A 141 7.91 -20.54 1.86
C GLU A 141 8.19 -19.06 2.11
N TRP A 142 9.43 -18.64 1.83
CA TRP A 142 9.90 -17.29 2.10
C TRP A 142 9.29 -16.25 1.15
N ILE A 143 9.07 -16.57 -0.13
CA ILE A 143 8.38 -15.67 -1.08
C ILE A 143 6.92 -15.52 -0.68
N VAL A 144 6.26 -16.65 -0.40
CA VAL A 144 4.84 -16.68 -0.02
C VAL A 144 4.62 -15.81 1.23
N GLY A 145 5.45 -15.99 2.26
CA GLY A 145 5.39 -15.20 3.48
C GLY A 145 5.61 -13.70 3.23
N ALA A 146 6.61 -13.35 2.41
CA ALA A 146 6.90 -11.96 2.07
C ALA A 146 5.76 -11.31 1.28
N GLN A 147 5.18 -12.00 0.30
CA GLN A 147 4.04 -11.49 -0.47
C GLN A 147 2.80 -11.27 0.40
N ILE A 148 2.51 -12.19 1.33
CA ILE A 148 1.39 -12.04 2.29
C ILE A 148 1.63 -10.82 3.18
N ALA A 149 2.82 -10.69 3.75
CA ALA A 149 3.16 -9.56 4.62
C ALA A 149 3.11 -8.22 3.86
N LEU A 150 3.70 -8.15 2.66
CA LEU A 150 3.69 -6.95 1.83
C LEU A 150 2.27 -6.56 1.44
N ASN A 151 1.42 -7.52 1.07
CA ASN A 151 0.02 -7.23 0.74
C ASN A 151 -0.76 -6.76 1.97
N ALA A 152 -0.57 -7.39 3.14
CA ALA A 152 -1.25 -7.02 4.38
C ALA A 152 -0.92 -5.58 4.84
N TYR A 153 0.31 -5.12 4.62
CA TYR A 153 0.77 -3.79 5.00
C TYR A 153 0.86 -2.80 3.82
N ALA A 154 0.43 -3.20 2.61
CA ALA A 154 0.49 -2.36 1.41
C ALA A 154 -0.18 -0.98 1.62
N PRO A 155 -1.39 -0.87 2.19
CA PRO A 155 -2.03 0.43 2.41
C PRO A 155 -1.21 1.34 3.34
N CYS A 156 -0.58 0.77 4.38
CA CYS A 156 0.29 1.52 5.30
C CYS A 156 1.52 2.07 4.56
N LEU A 157 2.19 1.23 3.77
CA LEU A 157 3.35 1.62 2.97
C LEU A 157 3.00 2.72 1.96
N LEU A 158 1.80 2.68 1.39
CA LEU A 158 1.34 3.68 0.42
C LEU A 158 0.98 5.01 1.05
N VAL A 159 0.32 5.02 2.22
CA VAL A 159 0.11 6.26 3.00
C VAL A 159 1.47 6.91 3.33
N LEU A 160 2.43 6.11 3.78
CA LEU A 160 3.77 6.58 4.10
C LEU A 160 4.51 7.10 2.85
N GLY A 161 4.46 6.36 1.74
CA GLY A 161 5.05 6.80 0.47
C GLY A 161 4.44 8.09 -0.07
N GLY A 162 3.12 8.28 0.10
CA GLY A 162 2.43 9.52 -0.24
C GLY A 162 2.92 10.70 0.62
N TYR A 163 3.00 10.49 1.94
CA TYR A 163 3.49 11.49 2.88
C TYR A 163 4.94 11.92 2.57
N LEU A 164 5.84 10.94 2.41
CA LEU A 164 7.25 11.17 2.11
C LEU A 164 7.48 11.79 0.73
N SER A 165 6.54 11.64 -0.21
CA SER A 165 6.67 12.27 -1.54
C SER A 165 6.43 13.78 -1.52
N GLU A 166 5.73 14.29 -0.50
CA GLU A 166 5.42 15.72 -0.37
C GLU A 166 6.39 16.43 0.58
N ILE A 167 6.96 15.70 1.54
CA ILE A 167 7.90 16.24 2.50
C ILE A 167 9.29 16.33 1.90
N SER A 168 9.92 17.51 2.03
CA SER A 168 11.26 17.77 1.53
C SER A 168 12.36 17.71 2.62
N THR A 169 11.99 17.59 3.89
CA THR A 169 12.92 17.63 5.04
C THR A 169 12.83 16.39 5.91
N SER A 170 13.95 15.99 6.53
CA SER A 170 14.03 14.78 7.35
C SER A 170 13.45 14.94 8.77
N ASP A 171 13.37 16.17 9.28
CA ASP A 171 12.89 16.46 10.64
C ASP A 171 11.46 15.93 10.94
N PRO A 172 10.42 16.21 10.10
CA PRO A 172 9.06 15.71 10.36
C PRO A 172 8.92 14.20 10.22
N VAL A 173 9.87 13.53 9.56
CA VAL A 173 9.88 12.07 9.40
C VAL A 173 10.24 11.40 10.72
N ASN A 174 11.22 11.95 11.44
CA ASN A 174 11.62 11.43 12.75
C ASN A 174 10.51 11.56 13.78
N SER A 175 9.85 12.73 13.81
CA SER A 175 8.74 12.98 14.72
C SER A 175 7.55 12.06 14.43
N LEU A 176 7.20 11.86 13.15
CA LEU A 176 6.23 10.86 12.71
C LEU A 176 6.57 9.45 13.22
N CYS A 177 7.82 8.99 13.00
CA CYS A 177 8.25 7.65 13.40
C CYS A 177 8.09 7.45 14.92
N ILE A 178 8.53 8.43 15.71
CA ILE A 178 8.40 8.40 17.17
C ILE A 178 6.93 8.34 17.56
N GLU A 179 6.08 9.22 17.02
CA GLU A 179 4.66 9.26 17.34
C GLU A 179 3.94 7.95 16.97
N TRP A 180 4.27 7.38 15.82
CA TRP A 180 3.68 6.12 15.36
C TRP A 180 4.07 4.94 16.27
N ILE A 181 5.34 4.84 16.64
CA ILE A 181 5.84 3.82 17.57
C ILE A 181 5.17 4.00 18.95
N LEU A 182 5.09 5.22 19.47
CA LEU A 182 4.46 5.50 20.76
C LEU A 182 2.99 5.08 20.78
N ARG A 183 2.22 5.39 19.73
CA ARG A 183 0.81 4.97 19.62
C ARG A 183 0.66 3.45 19.63
N ARG A 184 1.55 2.72 18.93
CA ARG A 184 1.57 1.24 18.94
C ARG A 184 1.99 0.68 20.30
N ALA A 185 2.98 1.27 20.95
CA ALA A 185 3.42 0.88 22.28
C ALA A 185 2.29 1.02 23.32
N VAL A 186 1.51 2.12 23.27
CA VAL A 186 0.35 2.31 24.16
C VAL A 186 -0.71 1.23 23.93
N SER A 187 -1.04 0.89 22.67
CA SER A 187 -1.99 -0.21 22.37
C SER A 187 -1.49 -1.56 22.91
N LEU A 188 -0.20 -1.85 22.73
CA LEU A 188 0.42 -3.07 23.21
C LEU A 188 0.40 -3.15 24.74
N LEU A 189 0.71 -2.06 25.44
CA LEU A 189 0.63 -1.99 26.91
C LEU A 189 -0.79 -2.24 27.40
N GLY A 190 -1.80 -1.70 26.72
CA GLY A 190 -3.21 -1.99 27.02
C GLY A 190 -3.55 -3.47 26.87
N CYS A 191 -3.04 -4.13 25.82
CA CYS A 191 -3.21 -5.57 25.62
C CYS A 191 -2.48 -6.39 26.71
N GLN A 192 -1.25 -5.99 27.06
CA GLN A 192 -0.47 -6.62 28.13
C GLN A 192 -1.16 -6.51 29.49
N LEU A 193 -1.69 -5.33 29.81
CA LEU A 193 -2.46 -5.10 31.03
C LEU A 193 -3.72 -5.96 31.07
N SER A 194 -4.43 -6.08 29.94
CA SER A 194 -5.61 -6.93 29.82
C SER A 194 -5.26 -8.41 30.06
N LEU A 195 -4.16 -8.91 29.46
CA LEU A 195 -3.65 -10.26 29.70
C LEU A 195 -3.28 -10.50 31.16
N PHE A 196 -2.70 -9.49 31.82
CA PHE A 196 -2.34 -9.57 33.22
C PHE A 196 -3.57 -9.66 34.14
N ILE A 197 -4.56 -8.79 33.93
CA ILE A 197 -5.81 -8.76 34.73
C ILE A 197 -6.62 -10.03 34.54
N PHE A 198 -6.76 -10.50 33.29
CA PHE A 198 -7.60 -11.66 32.94
C PHE A 198 -6.82 -12.98 32.84
N ARG A 199 -5.63 -13.08 33.47
CA ARG A 199 -4.73 -14.24 33.36
C ARG A 199 -5.40 -15.59 33.67
N TYR A 200 -6.33 -15.62 34.62
CA TYR A 200 -7.04 -16.84 35.04
C TYR A 200 -8.41 -17.01 34.35
N HIS A 201 -8.76 -16.13 33.43
CA HIS A 201 -10.01 -16.21 32.68
C HIS A 201 -9.85 -17.16 31.48
N LEU A 202 -10.88 -17.97 31.21
CA LEU A 202 -10.93 -18.89 30.07
C LEU A 202 -10.72 -18.20 28.70
N PHE A 203 -10.96 -16.89 28.62
CA PHE A 203 -10.81 -16.10 27.40
C PHE A 203 -9.38 -15.58 27.14
N VAL A 204 -8.43 -15.84 28.04
CA VAL A 204 -7.05 -15.37 27.87
C VAL A 204 -6.43 -15.90 26.58
N TRP A 205 -6.67 -17.17 26.27
CA TRP A 205 -6.09 -17.84 25.09
C TRP A 205 -6.88 -17.62 23.80
N SER A 206 -8.19 -17.39 23.87
CA SER A 206 -9.05 -17.28 22.68
C SER A 206 -9.30 -15.84 22.23
N VAL A 207 -9.26 -14.86 23.13
CA VAL A 207 -9.57 -13.45 22.82
C VAL A 207 -8.36 -12.54 23.01
N PHE A 208 -7.72 -12.63 24.18
CA PHE A 208 -6.66 -11.69 24.54
C PHE A 208 -5.32 -12.04 23.89
N ALA A 209 -4.92 -13.31 23.87
CA ALA A 209 -3.65 -13.74 23.28
C ALA A 209 -3.57 -13.49 21.76
N PRO A 210 -4.61 -13.76 20.94
CA PRO A 210 -4.59 -13.42 19.53
C PRO A 210 -4.45 -11.92 19.29
N ARG A 211 -5.18 -11.08 20.04
CA ARG A 211 -5.08 -9.63 19.94
C ARG A 211 -3.69 -9.11 20.29
N PHE A 212 -3.09 -9.65 21.36
CA PHE A 212 -1.72 -9.30 21.75
C PHE A 212 -0.71 -9.67 20.65
N LEU A 213 -0.85 -10.84 20.02
CA LEU A 213 0.01 -11.27 18.90
C LEU A 213 -0.10 -10.32 17.69
N PHE A 214 -1.32 -9.86 17.37
CA PHE A 214 -1.50 -8.85 16.31
C PHE A 214 -0.79 -7.54 16.65
N GLU A 215 -0.97 -7.02 17.85
CA GLU A 215 -0.33 -5.76 18.25
C GLU A 215 1.20 -5.88 18.33
N THR A 216 1.76 -7.02 18.76
CA THR A 216 3.21 -7.24 18.71
C THR A 216 3.72 -7.29 17.27
N THR A 217 2.97 -7.93 16.36
CA THR A 217 3.32 -7.99 14.94
C THR A 217 3.24 -6.61 14.29
N HIS A 218 2.20 -5.83 14.57
CA HIS A 218 2.08 -4.44 14.11
C HIS A 218 3.22 -3.57 14.62
N LEU A 219 3.61 -3.71 15.89
CA LEU A 219 4.76 -2.98 16.45
C LEU A 219 6.06 -3.41 15.75
N ALA A 220 6.30 -4.71 15.57
CA ALA A 220 7.49 -5.22 14.91
C ALA A 220 7.61 -4.69 13.46
N VAL A 221 6.52 -4.73 12.70
CA VAL A 221 6.47 -4.19 11.33
C VAL A 221 6.68 -2.68 11.32
N THR A 222 6.08 -1.96 12.27
CA THR A 222 6.27 -0.50 12.41
C THR A 222 7.74 -0.19 12.67
N VAL A 223 8.39 -0.90 13.60
CA VAL A 223 9.83 -0.74 13.88
C VAL A 223 10.65 -0.98 12.62
N VAL A 224 10.44 -2.11 11.91
CA VAL A 224 11.16 -2.41 10.66
C VAL A 224 10.98 -1.29 9.63
N ILE A 225 9.76 -0.83 9.40
CA ILE A 225 9.49 0.26 8.44
C ILE A 225 10.21 1.54 8.86
N THR A 226 10.09 1.95 10.14
CA THR A 226 10.74 3.18 10.62
C THR A 226 12.26 3.10 10.52
N THR A 227 12.87 1.94 10.77
CA THR A 227 14.32 1.74 10.61
C THR A 227 14.79 1.74 9.15
N LEU A 228 13.90 1.42 8.20
CA LEU A 228 14.20 1.51 6.76
C LEU A 228 14.05 2.94 6.22
N VAL A 229 13.28 3.77 6.91
CA VAL A 229 13.04 5.18 6.55
C VAL A 229 14.12 6.10 7.12
N TRP A 230 14.69 5.73 8.27
CA TRP A 230 15.79 6.42 8.95
C TRP A 230 17.13 6.19 8.24
#